data_AF-A0A352AAQ1-F1
#
_entry.id   AF-A0A352AAQ1-F1
#
_cell.length_a   1.000
_cell.length_b   1.000
_cell.length_c   1.000
_cell.angle_alpha   90.00
_cell.angle_beta   90.00
_cell.angle_gamma   90.00
#
_symmetry.space_group_name_H-M   'P 1'
#
loop_
_entity.id
_entity.type
_entity.pdbx_description
1 polymer ?
#
loop_
_entity_poly.entity_id
_entity_poly.type
_entity_poly.pdbx_seq_one_letter_code
_entity_poly.pdbx_strand_id
1 'polypeptide(L)'
;MGTQGVECHRGRLSHWLYGTLVQLLERKCEEEGIQLVVKDPFKTSQFCSACNRWDRRNRKGDRFKCVHCGYLAHADHNAAHNLELLGTAGVYGLRSYLSSFRPSFG
;
A
#
# COMPACT_ATOMS: atom_id res chain seq x y z
N MET A 1 -26.24 -27.31 25.96
CA MET A 1 -26.07 -25.88 25.60
C MET A 1 -24.65 -25.71 25.07
N GLY A 2 -24.44 -25.88 23.76
CA GLY A 2 -23.13 -25.74 23.13
C GLY A 2 -23.08 -24.42 22.36
N THR A 3 -22.20 -23.51 22.74
CA THR A 3 -21.95 -22.27 21.99
C THR A 3 -21.26 -22.62 20.69
N GLN A 4 -21.97 -22.51 19.57
CA GLN A 4 -21.36 -22.55 18.25
C GLN A 4 -20.44 -21.33 18.14
N GLY A 5 -19.13 -21.58 18.10
CA GLY A 5 -18.14 -20.55 17.84
C GLY A 5 -18.42 -19.93 16.47
N VAL A 6 -18.38 -18.60 16.39
CA VAL A 6 -18.56 -17.86 15.14
C VAL A 6 -17.38 -18.19 14.23
N GLU A 7 -17.62 -18.99 13.20
CA GLU A 7 -16.63 -19.33 12.19
C GLU A 7 -16.38 -18.08 11.32
N CYS A 8 -15.21 -17.45 11.47
CA CYS A 8 -14.81 -16.32 10.63
C CYS A 8 -14.45 -16.85 9.23
N HIS A 9 -15.45 -16.93 8.35
CA HIS A 9 -15.25 -17.25 6.95
C HIS A 9 -14.43 -16.13 6.27
N ARG A 10 -13.10 -16.27 6.29
CA ARG A 10 -12.15 -15.37 5.64
C ARG A 10 -12.07 -15.65 4.14
N GLY A 11 -13.23 -15.58 3.46
CA GLY A 11 -13.43 -15.95 2.07
C GLY A 11 -13.78 -14.77 1.18
N ARG A 12 -12.79 -14.26 0.42
CA ARG A 12 -12.91 -13.74 -0.96
C ARG A 12 -13.94 -12.64 -1.30
N LEU A 13 -14.34 -11.78 -0.38
CA LEU A 13 -15.10 -10.55 -0.75
C LEU A 13 -14.21 -9.41 -1.28
N SER A 14 -12.89 -9.48 -1.09
CA SER A 14 -11.99 -8.32 -1.21
C SER A 14 -11.60 -7.92 -2.65
N HIS A 15 -11.70 -8.81 -3.63
CA HIS A 15 -11.35 -8.46 -5.02
C HIS A 15 -12.52 -7.78 -5.77
N TRP A 16 -13.75 -7.98 -5.31
CA TRP A 16 -14.93 -7.85 -6.17
C TRP A 16 -15.43 -6.41 -6.38
N LEU A 17 -14.91 -5.43 -5.61
CA LEU A 17 -15.40 -4.04 -5.66
C LEU A 17 -14.33 -2.98 -5.89
N TYR A 18 -13.08 -3.35 -6.21
CA TYR A 18 -12.02 -2.33 -6.39
C TYR A 18 -12.37 -1.33 -7.50
N GLY A 19 -12.81 -1.82 -8.67
CA GLY A 19 -13.22 -0.94 -9.77
C GLY A 19 -14.40 -0.04 -9.40
N THR A 20 -15.41 -0.59 -8.74
CA THR A 20 -16.58 0.18 -8.25
C THR A 20 -16.18 1.23 -7.21
N LEU A 21 -15.30 0.88 -6.28
CA LEU A 21 -14.80 1.81 -5.26
C LEU A 21 -14.06 2.98 -5.90
N VAL A 22 -13.19 2.71 -6.87
CA VAL A 22 -12.48 3.77 -7.61
C VAL A 22 -13.47 4.69 -8.31
N GLN A 23 -14.48 4.15 -9.01
CA GLN A 23 -15.51 4.95 -9.66
C GLN A 23 -16.31 5.84 -8.69
N LEU A 24 -16.66 5.29 -7.51
CA LEU A 24 -17.36 6.06 -6.48
C LEU A 24 -16.47 7.18 -5.91
N LEU A 25 -15.18 6.92 -5.73
CA LEU A 25 -14.20 7.93 -5.31
C LEU A 25 -14.00 8.99 -6.38
N GLU A 26 -13.86 8.61 -7.66
CA GLU A 26 -13.73 9.54 -8.79
C GLU A 26 -14.90 10.51 -8.82
N ARG A 27 -16.14 9.98 -8.80
CA ARG A 27 -17.35 10.81 -8.79
C ARG A 27 -17.38 11.74 -7.59
N LYS A 28 -17.08 11.23 -6.38
CA LYS A 28 -17.14 12.06 -5.17
C LYS A 28 -16.04 13.14 -5.16
N CYS A 29 -14.86 12.83 -5.65
CA CYS A 29 -13.77 13.78 -5.80
C CYS A 29 -14.12 14.86 -6.82
N GLU A 30 -14.75 14.50 -7.95
CA GLU A 30 -15.22 15.45 -8.96
C GLU A 30 -16.29 16.40 -8.42
N GLU A 31 -17.28 15.89 -7.66
CA GLU A 31 -18.31 16.69 -6.99
C GLU A 31 -17.72 17.75 -6.05
N GLU A 32 -16.62 17.43 -5.37
CA GLU A 32 -15.95 18.30 -4.39
C GLU A 32 -14.79 19.13 -5.00
N GLY A 33 -14.50 18.98 -6.30
CA GLY A 33 -13.38 19.64 -6.96
C GLY A 33 -11.99 19.14 -6.50
N ILE A 34 -11.90 17.93 -5.96
CA ILE A 34 -10.66 17.28 -5.51
C ILE A 34 -10.08 16.44 -6.65
N GLN A 35 -8.77 16.55 -6.88
CA GLN A 35 -8.10 15.70 -7.86
C GLN A 35 -7.80 14.31 -7.27
N LEU A 36 -8.36 13.26 -7.87
CA LEU A 36 -8.00 11.87 -7.54
C LEU A 36 -6.81 11.41 -8.39
N VAL A 37 -5.76 10.90 -7.74
CA VAL A 37 -4.59 10.33 -8.42
C VAL A 37 -4.40 8.88 -7.99
N VAL A 38 -4.58 7.95 -8.92
CA VAL A 38 -4.40 6.51 -8.67
C VAL A 38 -2.94 6.11 -8.91
N LYS A 39 -2.36 5.36 -7.98
CA LYS A 39 -0.98 4.83 -8.06
C LYS A 39 -0.98 3.31 -8.01
N ASP A 40 0.08 2.70 -8.53
CA ASP A 40 0.29 1.25 -8.48
C ASP A 40 0.48 0.77 -7.03
N PRO A 41 -0.42 -0.07 -6.49
CA PRO A 41 -0.30 -0.57 -5.13
C PRO A 41 0.74 -1.70 -5.00
N PHE A 42 1.33 -2.17 -6.10
CA PHE A 42 2.23 -3.32 -6.08
C PHE A 42 3.41 -3.11 -5.12
N LYS A 43 3.52 -4.02 -4.13
CA LYS A 43 4.60 -4.08 -3.14
C LYS A 43 4.79 -2.85 -2.24
N THR A 44 3.90 -1.86 -2.28
CA THR A 44 3.97 -0.66 -1.42
C THR A 44 3.95 -1.00 0.06
N SER A 45 3.18 -2.01 0.46
CA SER A 45 3.14 -2.48 1.86
C SER A 45 4.38 -3.26 2.35
N GLN A 46 5.33 -3.58 1.47
CA GLN A 46 6.59 -4.27 1.79
C GLN A 46 7.82 -3.37 1.64
N PHE A 47 7.67 -2.23 0.96
CA PHE A 47 8.68 -1.21 0.84
C PHE A 47 8.75 -0.38 2.13
N CYS A 48 9.94 -0.07 2.63
CA CYS A 48 10.07 0.73 3.85
C CYS A 48 10.04 2.22 3.54
N SER A 49 9.05 2.95 4.06
CA SER A 49 8.95 4.41 3.87
C SER A 49 10.11 5.18 4.54
N ALA A 50 10.73 4.61 5.58
CA ALA A 50 11.80 5.28 6.32
C ALA A 50 13.19 5.14 5.68
N CYS A 51 13.50 4.01 5.03
CA CYS A 51 14.83 3.76 4.47
C CYS A 51 14.84 3.37 2.99
N ASN A 52 13.69 3.42 2.32
CA ASN A 52 13.53 3.18 0.89
C ASN A 52 14.04 1.82 0.39
N ARG A 53 14.05 0.80 1.26
CA ARG A 53 14.44 -0.57 0.91
C ARG A 53 13.24 -1.50 0.93
N TRP A 54 13.18 -2.36 -0.09
CA TRP A 54 12.20 -3.42 -0.20
C TRP A 54 12.77 -4.73 0.34
N ASP A 55 11.98 -5.43 1.16
CA ASP A 55 12.23 -6.83 1.50
C ASP A 55 10.89 -7.53 1.76
N ARG A 56 10.71 -8.74 1.23
CA ARG A 56 9.48 -9.54 1.43
C ARG A 56 9.18 -9.79 2.92
N ARG A 57 10.23 -9.92 3.74
CA ARG A 57 10.15 -10.19 5.19
C ARG A 57 9.65 -8.99 5.99
N ASN A 58 9.61 -7.80 5.38
CA ASN A 58 9.20 -6.59 6.08
C ASN A 58 7.73 -6.62 6.54
N ARG A 59 6.85 -7.34 5.84
CA ARG A 59 5.42 -7.44 6.18
C ARG A 59 5.05 -8.84 6.64
N LYS A 60 4.36 -8.94 7.79
CA LYS A 60 3.73 -10.17 8.28
C LYS A 60 2.30 -9.89 8.74
N GLY A 61 1.33 -10.17 7.88
CA GLY A 61 -0.07 -9.80 8.08
C GLY A 61 -0.22 -8.28 8.10
N ASP A 62 -0.75 -7.74 9.19
CA ASP A 62 -1.02 -6.31 9.35
C ASP A 62 0.16 -5.57 10.01
N ARG A 63 1.24 -6.28 10.35
CA ARG A 63 2.45 -5.71 10.95
C ARG A 63 3.55 -5.50 9.92
N PHE A 64 4.23 -4.37 10.04
CA PHE A 64 5.44 -4.04 9.28
C PHE A 64 6.64 -3.88 10.22
N LYS A 65 7.74 -4.55 9.90
CA LYS A 65 9.06 -4.40 10.54
C LYS A 65 10.15 -4.42 9.49
N CYS A 66 10.82 -3.30 9.24
CA CYS A 66 11.93 -3.26 8.30
C CYS A 66 13.11 -4.08 8.81
N VAL A 67 13.61 -5.03 8.01
CA VAL A 67 14.79 -5.84 8.36
C VAL A 67 16.11 -5.06 8.25
N HIS A 68 16.10 -3.90 7.58
CA HIS A 68 17.31 -3.11 7.34
C HIS A 68 17.51 -1.96 8.33
N CYS A 69 16.44 -1.25 8.72
CA CYS A 69 16.53 -0.12 9.65
C CYS A 69 15.75 -0.33 10.96
N GLY A 70 15.00 -1.44 11.09
CA GLY A 70 14.23 -1.72 12.30
C GLY A 70 12.90 -0.96 12.44
N TYR A 71 12.53 -0.10 11.47
CA TYR A 71 11.27 0.65 11.51
C TYR A 71 10.05 -0.25 11.71
N LEU A 72 9.16 0.13 12.65
CA LEU A 72 7.96 -0.60 13.04
C LEU A 72 6.72 0.24 12.75
N ALA A 73 5.73 -0.36 12.09
CA ALA A 73 4.46 0.30 11.81
C ALA A 73 3.35 -0.73 11.55
N HIS A 74 2.12 -0.25 11.42
CA HIS A 74 1.07 -1.01 10.75
C HIS A 74 1.36 -1.09 9.24
N ALA A 75 1.08 -2.22 8.60
CA ALA A 75 1.39 -2.45 7.19
C ALA A 75 0.66 -1.47 6.27
N ASP A 76 -0.60 -1.16 6.57
CA ASP A 76 -1.41 -0.22 5.78
C ASP A 76 -0.96 1.23 5.99
N HIS A 77 -0.52 1.59 7.20
CA HIS A 77 0.06 2.91 7.47
C HIS A 77 1.35 3.12 6.67
N ASN A 78 2.25 2.15 6.68
CA ASN A 78 3.47 2.19 5.86
C ASN A 78 3.13 2.22 4.35
N ALA A 79 2.11 1.46 3.91
CA ALA A 79 1.67 1.49 2.52
C ALA A 79 1.13 2.87 2.10
N ALA A 80 0.36 3.55 2.97
CA ALA A 80 -0.17 4.89 2.71
C ALA A 80 0.96 5.91 2.49
N HIS A 81 1.98 5.93 3.37
CA HIS A 81 3.18 6.77 3.19
C HIS A 81 3.91 6.50 1.88
N ASN A 82 3.97 5.24 1.45
CA ASN A 82 4.59 4.91 0.18
C ASN A 82 3.74 5.35 -1.02
N LEU A 83 2.41 5.33 -0.93
CA LEU A 83 1.54 5.88 -1.97
C LEU A 83 1.65 7.41 -2.05
N GLU A 84 1.73 8.09 -0.91
CA GLU A 84 2.02 9.52 -0.83
C GLU A 84 3.34 9.86 -1.51
N LEU A 85 4.41 9.12 -1.18
CA LEU A 85 5.72 9.26 -1.82
C LEU A 85 5.65 9.15 -3.35
N LEU A 86 4.91 8.18 -3.88
CA LEU A 86 4.70 8.03 -5.33
C LEU A 86 3.87 9.19 -5.91
N GLY A 87 2.91 9.68 -5.15
CA GLY A 87 2.14 10.91 -5.41
C GLY A 87 3.06 12.10 -5.63
N THR A 88 3.82 12.45 -4.60
CA THR A 88 4.74 13.59 -4.57
C THR A 88 5.86 13.46 -5.59
N ALA A 89 6.40 12.26 -5.80
CA ALA A 89 7.43 12.02 -6.81
C ALA A 89 6.90 12.04 -8.24
N GLY A 90 5.58 12.12 -8.46
CA GLY A 90 4.98 12.18 -9.78
C GLY A 90 5.10 10.88 -10.59
N VAL A 91 5.45 9.76 -9.96
CA VAL A 91 5.64 8.46 -10.62
C VAL A 91 4.45 7.54 -10.39
N TYR A 92 4.17 6.64 -11.33
CA TYR A 92 3.01 5.76 -11.21
C TYR A 92 3.18 4.66 -10.14
N GLY A 93 4.40 4.12 -9.97
CA GLY A 93 4.64 2.97 -9.09
C GLY A 93 6.09 2.82 -8.64
N LEU A 94 6.34 1.89 -7.72
CA LEU A 94 7.66 1.66 -7.12
C LEU A 94 8.74 1.29 -8.14
N ARG A 95 8.39 0.58 -9.22
CA ARG A 95 9.35 0.24 -10.28
C ARG A 95 9.89 1.51 -10.95
N SER A 96 9.00 2.44 -11.29
CA SER A 96 9.36 3.75 -11.86
C SER A 96 10.15 4.57 -10.85
N TYR A 97 9.68 4.65 -9.61
CA TYR A 97 10.36 5.34 -8.51
C TYR A 97 11.82 4.90 -8.36
N LEU A 98 12.06 3.59 -8.27
CA LEU A 98 13.41 3.05 -8.08
C LEU A 98 14.29 3.18 -9.33
N SER A 99 13.71 3.20 -10.53
CA SER A 99 14.48 3.44 -11.76
C SER A 99 14.99 4.88 -11.89
N SER A 100 14.24 5.84 -11.35
CA SER A 100 14.61 7.25 -11.35
C SER A 100 15.78 7.55 -10.40
N PHE A 101 15.92 6.76 -9.33
CA PHE A 101 17.06 6.79 -8.42
C PHE A 101 18.01 5.64 -8.76
N ARG A 102 18.79 5.74 -9.84
CA ARG A 102 19.95 4.85 -10.04
C ARG A 102 20.91 5.08 -8.87
N PRO A 103 21.06 4.16 -7.90
CA PRO A 103 22.22 4.20 -7.03
C PRO A 103 23.41 3.82 -7.92
N SER A 104 24.44 4.64 -7.96
CA SER A 104 25.75 4.22 -8.44
C SER A 104 26.19 3.05 -7.55
N PHE A 105 25.92 1.82 -7.97
CA PHE A 105 26.50 0.65 -7.34
C PHE A 105 28.00 0.73 -7.62
N GLY A 106 28.77 1.15 -6.61
CA GLY A 106 30.22 1.00 -6.53
C GLY A 106 30.57 -0.23 -5.70
#